data_AF-A0A950AIM7-F1
#
_entry.id   AF-A0A950AIM7-F1
#
_cell.length_a   1.000
_cell.length_b   1.000
_cell.length_c   1.000
_cell.angle_alpha   90.00
_cell.angle_beta   90.00
_cell.angle_gamma   90.00
#
_symmetry.space_group_name_H-M   'P 1'
#
loop_
_entity.id
_entity.type
_entity.pdbx_description
1 polymer ?
#
loop_
_entity_poly.entity_id
_entity_poly.type
_entity_poly.pdbx_seq_one_letter_code
_entity_poly.pdbx_strand_id
1 'polypeptide(L)'
;MIGIPHEVVQELYALSQQIREHEEAIEKLRAQQVAVLAQLNVNAANPAISNHSAAGNPPLRQNPAGHQAQPTLNNAIVDIFRKNGNQPLHVRQILEELVQSGFAFQGQDPGKTLTIRIYQCRDVERLGDGQFRAQPAALSEPAHLGGHAGAEYPKKRSKGATP
;
A
#
# COMPACT_ATOMS: atom_id res chain seq x y z
N MET A 1 12.45 59.19 6.94
CA MET A 1 12.13 58.35 5.78
C MET A 1 13.01 57.11 5.85
N ILE A 2 12.45 55.95 6.20
CA ILE A 2 13.21 54.69 6.23
C ILE A 2 13.21 54.18 4.79
N GLY A 3 14.36 54.24 4.12
CA GLY A 3 14.52 53.69 2.78
C GLY A 3 14.56 52.17 2.87
N ILE A 4 13.66 51.49 2.15
CA ILE A 4 13.72 50.03 2.00
C ILE A 4 15.01 49.71 1.23
N PRO A 5 15.87 48.80 1.72
CA PRO A 5 17.10 48.45 1.02
C PRO A 5 16.76 47.90 -0.38
N HIS A 6 17.53 48.30 -1.40
CA HIS A 6 17.32 47.86 -2.78
C HIS A 6 17.35 46.32 -2.90
N GLU A 7 18.19 45.65 -2.11
CA GLU A 7 18.32 44.20 -2.09
C GLU A 7 16.99 43.52 -1.70
N VAL A 8 16.27 44.07 -0.72
CA VAL A 8 14.95 43.58 -0.29
C VAL A 8 13.92 43.73 -1.41
N VAL A 9 13.98 44.82 -2.17
CA VAL A 9 13.09 45.04 -3.33
C VAL A 9 13.39 44.04 -4.45
N GLN A 10 14.68 43.71 -4.66
CA GLN A 10 15.10 42.75 -5.67
C GLN A 10 14.70 41.32 -5.31
N GLU A 11 14.85 40.92 -4.04
CA GLU A 11 14.39 39.63 -3.54
C GLU A 11 12.87 39.48 -3.62
N LEU A 12 12.12 40.52 -3.25
CA LEU A 12 10.65 40.53 -3.39
C LEU A 12 10.22 40.37 -4.85
N TYR A 13 10.93 41.01 -5.78
CA TYR A 13 10.67 40.86 -7.20
C TYR A 13 10.95 39.43 -7.70
N ALA A 14 12.10 38.86 -7.33
CA ALA A 14 12.45 37.48 -7.68
C ALA A 14 11.44 36.48 -7.11
N LEU A 15 11.05 36.65 -5.84
CA LEU A 15 10.06 35.80 -5.19
C LEU A 15 8.68 35.92 -5.86
N SER A 16 8.28 37.13 -6.26
CA SER A 16 7.00 37.34 -6.97
C SER A 16 6.96 36.65 -8.32
N GLN A 17 8.08 36.59 -9.04
CA GLN A 17 8.16 35.87 -10.31
C GLN A 17 8.11 34.35 -10.08
N GLN A 18 8.80 33.85 -9.07
CA GLN A 18 8.76 32.44 -8.73
C GLN A 18 7.35 31.98 -8.31
N ILE A 19 6.60 32.82 -7.59
CA ILE A 19 5.20 32.55 -7.25
C ILE A 19 4.35 32.44 -8.52
N ARG A 20 4.50 33.37 -9.47
CA ARG A 20 3.75 33.33 -10.74
C ARG A 20 4.05 32.06 -11.54
N GLU A 21 5.32 31.67 -11.63
CA GLU A 21 5.71 30.44 -12.34
C GLU A 21 5.12 29.19 -11.67
N HIS A 22 5.09 29.15 -10.33
CA HIS A 22 4.47 28.06 -9.60
C HIS A 22 2.94 28.02 -9.77
N GLU A 23 2.28 29.18 -9.78
CA GLU A 23 0.83 29.27 -10.04
C GLU A 23 0.49 28.72 -11.43
N GLU A 24 1.25 29.08 -12.46
CA GLU A 24 1.10 28.54 -13.81
C GLU A 24 1.33 27.02 -13.88
N ALA A 25 2.33 26.51 -13.15
CA ALA A 25 2.59 25.07 -13.09
C ALA A 25 1.44 24.31 -12.41
N ILE A 26 0.87 24.88 -11.35
CA ILE A 26 -0.30 24.31 -10.65
C ILE A 26 -1.52 24.30 -11.57
N GLU A 27 -1.76 25.38 -12.31
CA GLU A 27 -2.88 25.47 -13.25
C GLU A 27 -2.75 24.44 -14.38
N LYS A 28 -1.54 24.29 -14.96
CA LYS A 28 -1.26 23.24 -15.96
C LYS A 28 -1.51 21.83 -15.39
N LEU A 29 -1.07 21.55 -14.17
CA LEU A 29 -1.27 20.25 -13.54
C LEU A 29 -2.77 19.97 -13.32
N ARG A 30 -3.54 20.98 -12.90
CA ARG A 30 -5.01 20.85 -12.76
C ARG A 30 -5.67 20.60 -14.11
N ALA A 31 -5.27 21.32 -15.16
CA ALA A 31 -5.79 21.11 -16.51
C ALA A 31 -5.51 19.68 -17.00
N GLN A 32 -4.32 19.15 -16.74
CA GLN A 32 -3.98 17.76 -17.04
C GLN A 32 -4.83 16.76 -16.26
N GLN A 33 -5.07 16.99 -14.97
CA GLN A 33 -5.96 16.12 -14.17
C GLN A 33 -7.38 16.09 -14.74
N VAL A 34 -7.93 17.25 -15.12
CA VAL A 34 -9.26 17.34 -15.75
C VAL A 34 -9.29 16.60 -17.08
N ALA A 35 -8.24 16.74 -17.90
CA ALA A 35 -8.13 16.05 -19.19
C ALA A 35 -8.04 14.51 -19.04
N VAL A 36 -7.32 14.02 -18.03
CA VAL A 36 -7.23 12.58 -17.72
C VAL A 36 -8.57 12.04 -17.22
N LEU A 37 -9.25 12.77 -16.33
CA LEU A 37 -10.59 12.41 -15.86
C LEU A 37 -11.62 12.36 -17.01
N ALA A 38 -11.57 13.32 -17.93
CA ALA A 38 -12.43 13.33 -19.11
C ALA A 38 -12.21 12.09 -20.01
N GLN A 39 -10.96 11.67 -20.21
CA GLN A 39 -10.64 10.48 -21.01
C GLN A 39 -11.13 9.18 -20.37
N LEU A 40 -11.05 9.06 -19.05
CA LEU A 40 -11.55 7.88 -18.33
C LEU A 40 -13.08 7.73 -18.43
N ASN A 41 -13.82 8.83 -18.50
CA ASN A 41 -15.28 8.81 -18.63
C ASN A 41 -15.77 8.37 -20.03
N VAL A 42 -14.96 8.53 -21.08
CA VAL A 42 -15.32 8.12 -22.45
C VAL A 42 -15.18 6.61 -22.67
N ASN A 43 -14.30 5.93 -21.91
CA ASN A 43 -14.03 4.50 -22.08
C ASN A 43 -14.98 3.55 -21.31
N ALA A 44 -15.92 4.07 -20.52
CA ALA A 44 -16.83 3.26 -19.69
C ALA A 44 -18.13 2.82 -20.40
N ALA A 45 -18.31 3.14 -21.69
CA ALA A 45 -19.58 2.98 -22.40
C ALA A 45 -19.63 1.80 -23.40
N ASN A 46 -19.14 0.60 -23.03
CA ASN A 46 -19.43 -0.60 -23.83
C ASN A 46 -19.70 -1.84 -22.94
N PRO A 47 -20.97 -2.17 -22.63
CA PRO A 47 -21.31 -3.43 -21.98
C PRO A 47 -21.73 -4.46 -23.04
N ALA A 48 -20.87 -5.44 -23.31
CA ALA A 48 -21.28 -6.67 -24.00
C ALA A 48 -21.56 -7.75 -22.94
N ILE A 49 -22.83 -7.91 -22.62
CA ILE A 49 -23.40 -8.98 -21.80
C ILE A 49 -23.57 -10.20 -22.71
N SER A 50 -22.96 -11.33 -22.36
CA SER A 50 -23.34 -12.64 -22.89
C SER A 50 -23.43 -13.67 -21.76
N ASN A 51 -24.67 -14.01 -21.43
CA ASN A 51 -25.05 -15.18 -20.64
C ASN A 51 -24.55 -16.46 -21.30
N HIS A 52 -24.00 -17.39 -20.51
CA HIS A 52 -24.16 -18.81 -20.78
C HIS A 52 -24.53 -19.56 -19.50
N SER A 53 -25.67 -20.23 -19.61
CA SER A 53 -26.30 -21.10 -18.64
C SER A 53 -25.52 -22.40 -18.38
N ALA A 54 -25.85 -22.99 -17.23
CA ALA A 54 -26.15 -24.41 -17.03
C ALA A 54 -25.12 -25.31 -16.31
N ALA A 55 -25.72 -26.07 -15.39
CA ALA A 55 -25.47 -27.46 -15.03
C ALA A 55 -24.32 -27.77 -14.06
N GLY A 56 -24.70 -28.43 -12.95
CA GLY A 56 -23.81 -28.84 -11.89
C GLY A 56 -23.06 -30.16 -12.14
N ASN A 57 -21.95 -30.30 -11.40
CA ASN A 57 -21.29 -31.49 -10.84
C ASN A 57 -19.81 -31.17 -10.58
N PRO A 58 -19.07 -32.00 -9.81
CA PRO A 58 -19.17 -32.37 -8.40
C PRO A 58 -18.07 -31.63 -7.57
N PRO A 59 -17.98 -31.77 -6.23
CA PRO A 59 -16.91 -31.13 -5.46
C PRO A 59 -15.54 -31.74 -5.80
N LEU A 60 -14.76 -31.02 -6.60
CA LEU A 60 -13.35 -31.29 -6.81
C LEU A 60 -12.62 -31.14 -5.47
N ARG A 61 -12.26 -32.27 -4.86
CA ARG A 61 -11.21 -32.36 -3.85
C ARG A 61 -9.97 -31.67 -4.41
N GLN A 62 -9.72 -30.45 -3.98
CA GLN A 62 -8.45 -29.77 -4.26
C GLN A 62 -7.35 -30.47 -3.47
N ASN A 63 -6.48 -31.17 -4.19
CA ASN A 63 -5.16 -31.53 -3.68
C ASN A 63 -4.47 -30.24 -3.18
N PRO A 64 -3.79 -30.26 -2.03
CA PRO A 64 -2.93 -29.16 -1.59
C PRO A 64 -1.63 -29.20 -2.40
N ALA A 65 -1.72 -28.87 -3.69
CA ALA A 65 -0.55 -28.50 -4.48
C ALA A 65 -0.06 -27.15 -3.93
N GLY A 66 1.21 -27.11 -3.52
CA GLY A 66 1.84 -25.99 -2.82
C GLY A 66 1.48 -24.64 -3.41
N HIS A 67 0.52 -23.96 -2.79
CA HIS A 67 0.31 -22.54 -3.02
C HIS A 67 1.50 -21.88 -2.35
N GLN A 68 2.43 -21.36 -3.15
CA GLN A 68 3.26 -20.28 -2.66
C GLN A 68 2.28 -19.20 -2.20
N ALA A 69 2.15 -19.06 -0.89
CA ALA A 69 1.19 -18.15 -0.28
C ALA A 69 1.47 -16.77 -0.88
N GLN A 70 0.50 -16.20 -1.60
CA GLN A 70 0.63 -14.82 -2.03
C GLN A 70 0.98 -13.99 -0.78
N PRO A 71 2.00 -13.12 -0.86
CA PRO A 71 2.37 -12.31 0.27
C PRO A 71 1.14 -11.54 0.73
N THR A 72 0.86 -11.54 2.03
CA THR A 72 -0.21 -10.70 2.57
C THR A 72 0.13 -9.24 2.34
N LEU A 73 -0.87 -8.35 2.33
CA LEU A 73 -0.64 -6.92 2.23
C LEU A 73 0.36 -6.41 3.28
N ASN A 74 0.27 -6.90 4.52
CA ASN A 74 1.20 -6.56 5.59
C ASN A 74 2.63 -6.97 5.24
N ASN A 75 2.83 -8.21 4.76
CA ASN A 75 4.15 -8.69 4.36
C ASN A 75 4.72 -7.85 3.21
N ALA A 76 3.89 -7.51 2.23
CA ALA A 76 4.29 -6.67 1.11
C ALA A 76 4.70 -5.26 1.56
N ILE A 77 3.96 -4.65 2.48
CA ILE A 77 4.30 -3.33 3.07
C ILE A 77 5.61 -3.41 3.86
N VAL A 78 5.80 -4.44 4.69
CA VAL A 78 7.04 -4.63 5.45
C VAL A 78 8.23 -4.89 4.53
N ASP A 79 8.05 -5.65 3.46
CA ASP A 79 9.10 -5.88 2.45
C ASP A 79 9.49 -4.59 1.73
N ILE A 80 8.54 -3.68 1.45
CA ILE A 80 8.83 -2.35 0.90
C ILE A 80 9.70 -1.55 1.87
N PHE A 81 9.37 -1.54 3.16
CA PHE A 81 10.21 -0.88 4.16
C PHE A 81 11.59 -1.53 4.27
N ARG A 82 11.67 -2.86 4.23
CA ARG A 82 12.96 -3.58 4.26
C ARG A 82 13.84 -3.21 3.06
N LYS A 83 13.27 -3.16 1.86
CA LYS A 83 13.98 -2.76 0.63
C LYS A 83 14.48 -1.31 0.67
N ASN A 84 13.71 -0.42 1.30
CA ASN A 84 14.04 0.99 1.46
C ASN A 84 14.86 1.29 2.74
N GLY A 85 15.48 0.28 3.37
CA GLY A 85 16.33 0.49 4.55
C GLY A 85 15.57 1.01 5.79
N ASN A 86 14.28 0.70 5.89
CA ASN A 86 13.35 1.19 6.90
C ASN A 86 13.21 2.72 6.97
N GLN A 87 13.39 3.41 5.84
CA GLN A 87 13.14 4.84 5.78
C GLN A 87 11.63 5.15 5.98
N PRO A 88 11.30 6.29 6.60
CA PRO A 88 9.94 6.80 6.65
C PRO A 88 9.37 7.00 5.25
N LEU A 89 8.24 6.38 4.94
CA LEU A 89 7.55 6.53 3.65
C LEU A 89 6.13 7.06 3.84
N HIS A 90 5.66 7.83 2.87
CA HIS A 90 4.26 8.23 2.76
C HIS A 90 3.41 7.12 2.12
N VAL A 91 2.10 7.14 2.39
CA VAL A 91 1.13 6.19 1.80
C VAL A 91 1.24 6.14 0.27
N ARG A 92 1.43 7.30 -0.37
CA ARG A 92 1.58 7.37 -1.83
C ARG A 92 2.78 6.56 -2.32
N GLN A 93 3.93 6.69 -1.66
CA GLN A 93 5.15 5.96 -2.02
C GLN A 93 4.96 4.47 -1.79
N ILE A 94 4.34 4.08 -0.67
CA ILE A 94 4.04 2.67 -0.37
C ILE A 94 3.10 2.09 -1.44
N LEU A 95 2.10 2.85 -1.89
CA LEU A 95 1.18 2.43 -2.95
C LEU A 95 1.91 2.23 -4.30
N GLU A 96 2.77 3.18 -4.67
CA GLU A 96 3.57 3.09 -5.90
C GLU A 96 4.49 1.85 -5.89
N GLU A 97 5.17 1.60 -4.76
CA GLU A 97 6.00 0.41 -4.56
C GLU A 97 5.21 -0.91 -4.57
N LEU A 98 4.00 -0.92 -3.97
CA LEU A 98 3.11 -2.08 -4.03
C LEU A 98 2.72 -2.42 -5.48
N VAL A 99 2.37 -1.41 -6.27
CA VAL A 99 2.04 -1.60 -7.69
C VAL A 99 3.25 -2.08 -8.49
N GLN A 100 4.44 -1.50 -8.26
CA GLN A 100 5.68 -1.94 -8.90
C GLN A 100 6.07 -3.38 -8.54
N SER A 101 5.76 -3.82 -7.31
CA SER A 101 5.99 -5.20 -6.88
C SER A 101 5.03 -6.21 -7.50
N GLY A 102 4.05 -5.75 -8.30
CA GLY A 102 3.02 -6.59 -8.90
C GLY A 102 1.91 -6.98 -7.92
N PHE A 103 1.85 -6.34 -6.74
CA PHE A 103 0.78 -6.58 -5.78
C PHE A 103 -0.53 -5.98 -6.33
N ALA A 104 -1.54 -6.81 -6.50
CA ALA A 104 -2.85 -6.41 -7.02
C ALA A 104 -3.66 -5.63 -5.97
N PHE A 105 -3.26 -4.38 -5.71
CA PHE A 105 -3.98 -3.49 -4.80
C PHE A 105 -5.07 -2.74 -5.58
N GLN A 106 -6.29 -3.29 -5.61
CA GLN A 106 -7.42 -2.70 -6.33
C GLN A 106 -8.48 -2.16 -5.34
N GLY A 107 -8.98 -0.96 -5.62
CA GLY A 107 -10.06 -0.31 -4.87
C GLY A 107 -10.47 0.98 -5.55
N GLN A 108 -11.69 1.46 -5.28
CA GLN A 108 -12.21 2.72 -5.85
C GLN A 108 -11.34 3.93 -5.48
N ASP A 109 -10.73 3.90 -4.29
CA ASP A 109 -9.73 4.86 -3.84
C ASP A 109 -8.59 4.09 -3.13
N PRO A 110 -7.54 3.69 -3.86
CA PRO A 110 -6.48 2.85 -3.31
C PRO A 110 -5.66 3.60 -2.25
N GLY A 111 -5.48 4.92 -2.39
CA GLY A 111 -4.79 5.72 -1.38
C GLY A 111 -5.48 5.68 -0.01
N LYS A 112 -6.79 5.96 0.05
CA LYS A 112 -7.55 5.91 1.30
C LYS A 112 -7.63 4.49 1.87
N THR A 113 -7.85 3.50 1.00
CA THR A 113 -7.95 2.10 1.41
C THR A 113 -6.63 1.60 2.01
N LEU A 114 -5.50 1.96 1.39
CA LEU A 114 -4.18 1.64 1.90
C LEU A 114 -3.90 2.37 3.21
N THR A 115 -4.28 3.65 3.30
CA THR A 115 -4.19 4.43 4.54
C THR A 115 -4.87 3.69 5.70
N ILE A 116 -6.16 3.34 5.55
CA ILE A 116 -6.93 2.63 6.58
C ILE A 116 -6.26 1.31 6.95
N ARG A 117 -5.77 0.54 5.98
CA ARG A 117 -5.08 -0.73 6.24
C ARG A 117 -3.75 -0.54 6.97
N ILE A 118 -2.95 0.45 6.59
CA ILE A 118 -1.69 0.76 7.27
C ILE A 118 -1.94 1.13 8.75
N TYR A 119 -3.01 1.89 9.03
CA TYR A 119 -3.41 2.18 10.43
C TYR A 119 -3.79 0.93 11.23
N GLN A 120 -4.18 -0.16 10.57
CA GLN A 120 -4.50 -1.44 11.20
C GLN A 120 -3.29 -2.40 11.26
N CYS A 121 -2.20 -2.10 10.55
CA CYS A 121 -0.99 -2.91 10.56
C CYS A 121 -0.26 -2.73 11.89
N ARG A 122 -0.14 -3.82 12.67
CA ARG A 122 0.67 -3.83 13.90
C ARG A 122 2.16 -3.76 13.64
N ASP A 123 2.60 -4.11 12.45
CA ASP A 123 4.02 -4.17 12.06
C ASP A 123 4.56 -2.82 11.56
N VAL A 124 3.71 -1.80 11.53
CA VAL A 124 4.02 -0.46 11.01
C VAL A 124 3.77 0.57 12.12
N GLU A 125 4.68 1.53 12.25
CA GLU A 125 4.59 2.64 13.18
C GLU A 125 4.37 3.95 12.41
N ARG A 126 3.52 4.83 12.95
CA ARG A 126 3.29 6.18 12.44
C ARG A 126 4.27 7.16 13.09
N LEU A 127 4.96 7.94 12.26
CA LEU A 127 5.98 8.89 12.73
C LEU A 127 5.49 10.34 12.85
N GLY A 128 4.36 10.68 12.25
CA GLY A 128 3.90 12.07 12.10
C GLY A 128 3.77 12.44 10.63
N ASP A 129 3.03 13.50 10.30
CA ASP A 129 2.91 14.06 8.93
C ASP A 129 2.48 13.07 7.83
N GLY A 130 1.81 11.97 8.20
CA GLY A 130 1.41 10.93 7.26
C GLY A 130 2.56 10.05 6.76
N GLN A 131 3.66 10.00 7.53
CA GLN A 131 4.79 9.09 7.32
C GLN A 131 4.68 7.85 8.21
N PHE A 132 5.16 6.74 7.66
CA PHE A 132 5.11 5.42 8.27
C PHE A 132 6.47 4.73 8.13
N ARG A 133 6.81 3.87 9.10
CA ARG A 133 7.98 2.99 9.04
C ARG A 133 7.62 1.59 9.54
N ALA A 134 8.36 0.56 9.18
CA ALA A 134 8.19 -0.74 9.82
C ALA A 134 8.71 -0.69 11.27
N GLN A 135 8.04 -1.42 12.16
CA GLN A 135 8.54 -1.64 13.50
C GLN A 135 9.84 -2.48 13.44
N PRO A 136 10.81 -2.23 14.34
CA PRO A 136 12.06 -2.99 14.38
C PRO A 136 11.85 -4.51 14.43
N ALA A 137 10.84 -4.97 15.19
CA ALA A 137 10.50 -6.38 15.32
C ALA A 137 10.00 -7.02 14.00
N ALA A 138 9.34 -6.25 13.14
CA ALA A 138 8.84 -6.72 11.85
C ALA A 138 9.95 -6.82 10.78
N LEU A 139 11.04 -6.07 10.97
CA LEU A 139 12.21 -6.14 10.10
C LEU A 139 13.09 -7.35 10.40
N SER A 140 12.94 -7.92 11.60
CA SER A 140 13.82 -8.95 12.14
C SER A 140 13.65 -10.36 11.54
N GLU A 141 12.68 -10.68 10.68
CA GLU A 141 12.74 -11.90 9.82
C GLU A 141 11.64 -11.99 8.73
N PRO A 142 11.90 -12.73 7.63
CA PRO A 142 11.42 -14.11 7.54
C PRO A 142 12.48 -15.03 6.92
N ALA A 143 13.21 -15.79 7.73
CA ALA A 143 13.78 -17.03 7.21
C ALA A 143 12.63 -17.99 6.87
N HIS A 144 12.73 -18.61 5.70
CA HIS A 144 11.79 -19.57 5.18
C HIS A 144 11.51 -20.75 6.15
N LEU A 145 10.25 -21.21 6.10
CA LEU A 145 9.77 -22.57 6.37
C LEU A 145 10.84 -23.64 6.70
N GLY A 146 10.73 -24.26 7.88
CA GLY A 146 11.23 -25.63 8.11
C GLY A 146 11.77 -25.89 9.50
N GLY A 147 10.98 -26.55 10.35
CA GLY A 147 11.51 -27.12 11.60
C GLY A 147 10.47 -27.41 12.65
N HIS A 148 9.86 -28.59 12.58
CA HIS A 148 9.32 -29.27 13.76
C HIS A 148 10.37 -29.27 14.88
N ALA A 149 10.14 -28.59 15.99
CA ALA A 149 10.74 -28.95 17.27
C ALA A 149 9.97 -28.34 18.46
N GLY A 150 9.18 -29.17 19.14
CA GLY A 150 9.11 -29.10 20.60
C GLY A 150 8.00 -28.29 21.26
N ALA A 151 6.78 -28.26 20.73
CA ALA A 151 5.61 -28.05 21.61
C ALA A 151 5.29 -29.40 22.29
N GLU A 152 5.98 -29.66 23.39
CA GLU A 152 5.66 -30.73 24.33
C GLU A 152 4.25 -30.49 24.90
N TYR A 153 3.25 -31.16 24.32
CA TYR A 153 1.93 -31.26 24.95
C TYR A 153 1.95 -32.48 25.87
N PRO A 154 1.84 -32.32 27.20
CA PRO A 154 1.69 -33.47 28.08
C PRO A 154 0.37 -34.17 27.77
N LYS A 155 0.47 -35.36 27.16
CA LYS A 155 -0.61 -36.33 27.00
C LYS A 155 -1.24 -36.57 28.38
N LYS A 156 -2.42 -35.98 28.62
CA LYS A 156 -3.28 -36.40 29.73
C LYS A 156 -3.66 -37.86 29.49
N ARG A 157 -3.01 -38.72 30.28
CA ARG A 157 -3.26 -40.14 30.39
C ARG A 157 -4.59 -40.34 31.12
N SER A 158 -5.69 -40.34 30.39
CA SER A 158 -6.98 -40.83 30.90
C SER A 158 -6.92 -42.36 30.95
N LYS A 159 -6.39 -42.91 32.06
CA LYS A 159 -6.62 -44.30 32.44
C LYS A 159 -7.13 -44.33 33.88
N GLY A 160 -8.39 -44.66 34.02
CA GLY A 160 -9.02 -45.11 35.26
C GLY A 160 -10.53 -44.97 35.13
N ALA A 161 -11.36 -45.92 35.52
CA ALA A 161 -11.23 -47.32 35.87
C ALA A 161 -12.69 -47.78 36.06
N THR A 162 -13.09 -48.89 35.47
CA THR A 162 -14.31 -49.63 35.81
C THR A 162 -13.89 -51.09 35.88
N PRO A 163 -14.30 -51.82 36.92
CA PRO A 163 -15.67 -52.34 37.01
C PRO A 163 -16.47 -51.79 38.19
#